data_AF-A0A6A4LLJ4-F1
#
_entry.id   AF-A0A6A4LLJ4-F1
#
_cell.length_a   1.000
_cell.length_b   1.000
_cell.length_c   1.000
_cell.angle_alpha   90.00
_cell.angle_beta   90.00
_cell.angle_gamma   90.00
#
_symmetry.space_group_name_H-M   'P 1'
#
loop_
_entity.id
_entity.type
_entity.pdbx_description
1 polymer ?
#
loop_
_entity_poly.entity_id
_entity_poly.type
_entity_poly.pdbx_seq_one_letter_code
_entity_poly.pdbx_strand_id
1 'polypeptide(L)'
;MRAIAKRGGRKRRRKNGRAEQLVKTRVIKINSEESWNSFTTQAKNQGAPVIVHFTASWCMPSVAMKPFFENLALTHQDILFLVVDVDEVKVIY
;
A
#
# COMPACT_ATOMS: atom_id res chain seq x y z
N MET A 1 -39.04 7.90 -52.45
CA MET A 1 -38.50 6.60 -52.03
C MET A 1 -37.21 6.83 -51.23
N ARG A 2 -37.20 6.64 -49.91
CA ARG A 2 -35.97 6.55 -49.11
C ARG A 2 -36.14 5.47 -48.04
N ALA A 3 -35.23 4.49 -48.07
CA ALA A 3 -35.25 3.30 -47.24
C ALA A 3 -34.78 3.59 -45.80
N ILE A 4 -35.36 2.86 -44.85
CA ILE A 4 -35.00 2.83 -43.43
C ILE A 4 -33.88 1.80 -43.25
N ALA A 5 -32.72 2.22 -42.72
CA ALA A 5 -31.61 1.33 -42.37
C ALA A 5 -31.53 1.11 -40.84
N LYS A 6 -31.36 -0.16 -40.46
CA LYS A 6 -31.51 -0.72 -39.10
C LYS A 6 -30.39 -0.29 -38.14
N ARG A 7 -30.79 -0.12 -36.86
CA ARG A 7 -29.92 0.10 -35.68
C ARG A 7 -29.07 -1.15 -35.40
N GLY A 8 -27.76 -1.01 -35.34
CA GLY A 8 -26.82 -2.00 -34.81
C GLY A 8 -26.20 -1.53 -33.51
N GLY A 9 -26.69 -2.05 -32.38
CA GLY A 9 -26.14 -1.75 -31.05
C GLY A 9 -24.86 -2.53 -30.78
N ARG A 10 -23.78 -1.83 -30.42
CA ARG A 10 -22.53 -2.45 -29.93
C ARG A 10 -22.39 -2.20 -28.42
N LYS A 11 -22.80 -3.19 -27.64
CA LYS A 11 -22.63 -3.28 -26.19
C LYS A 11 -21.13 -3.36 -25.87
N ARG A 12 -20.50 -2.26 -25.43
CA ARG A 12 -19.14 -2.33 -24.86
C ARG A 12 -19.23 -2.79 -23.41
N ARG A 13 -18.75 -4.02 -23.22
CA ARG A 13 -18.57 -4.75 -21.96
C ARG A 13 -17.75 -3.89 -20.98
N ARG A 14 -18.39 -3.30 -19.97
CA ARG A 14 -17.69 -2.69 -18.83
C ARG A 14 -17.05 -3.83 -18.03
N LYS A 15 -15.73 -4.00 -18.14
CA LYS A 15 -14.98 -4.89 -17.25
C LYS A 15 -15.03 -4.27 -15.86
N ASN A 16 -15.74 -4.94 -14.96
CA ASN A 16 -15.72 -4.67 -13.53
C ASN A 16 -14.46 -5.34 -12.97
N GLY A 17 -13.32 -4.65 -13.10
CA GLY A 17 -12.09 -4.98 -12.39
C GLY A 17 -12.03 -4.01 -11.22
N ARG A 18 -12.11 -4.55 -10.00
CA ARG A 18 -11.94 -3.86 -8.72
C ARG A 18 -10.86 -2.79 -8.88
N ALA A 19 -11.27 -1.53 -8.93
CA ALA A 19 -10.33 -0.44 -8.84
C ALA A 19 -9.57 -0.68 -7.53
N GLU A 20 -8.27 -0.96 -7.62
CA GLU A 20 -7.37 -0.54 -6.57
C GLU A 20 -7.61 0.97 -6.46
N GLN A 21 -8.47 1.36 -5.51
CA GLN A 21 -8.36 2.68 -4.94
C GLN A 21 -6.90 2.76 -4.52
N LEU A 22 -6.13 3.62 -5.19
CA LEU A 22 -4.90 4.16 -4.65
C LEU A 22 -5.27 4.89 -3.35
N VAL A 23 -5.51 4.13 -2.29
CA VAL A 23 -5.61 4.66 -0.95
C VAL A 23 -4.20 5.16 -0.68
N LYS A 24 -4.03 6.48 -0.64
CA LYS A 24 -2.76 7.11 -0.31
C LYS A 24 -2.45 6.77 1.15
N THR A 25 -1.86 5.60 1.36
CA THR A 25 -1.45 5.12 2.67
C THR A 25 -0.28 5.97 3.17
N ARG A 26 -0.27 6.30 4.47
CA ARG A 26 0.86 6.98 5.14
C ARG A 26 1.90 5.99 5.64
N VAL A 27 1.76 4.71 5.31
CA VAL A 27 2.73 3.67 5.61
C VAL A 27 3.88 3.75 4.61
N ILE A 28 5.11 3.82 5.12
CA ILE A 28 6.32 3.88 4.30
C ILE A 28 6.91 2.48 4.19
N LYS A 29 7.12 2.01 2.95
CA LYS A 29 7.82 0.75 2.69
C LYS A 29 9.32 0.94 2.81
N ILE A 30 9.95 0.12 3.64
CA ILE A 30 11.40 0.06 3.81
C ILE A 30 11.93 -1.12 2.99
N ASN A 31 12.92 -0.84 2.13
CA ASN A 31 13.56 -1.81 1.26
C ASN A 31 15.10 -1.79 1.35
N SER A 32 15.67 -0.92 2.18
CA SER A 32 17.12 -0.77 2.35
C SER A 32 17.46 -0.29 3.76
N GLU A 33 18.69 -0.57 4.19
CA GLU A 33 19.21 -0.08 5.46
C GLU A 33 19.32 1.46 5.48
N GLU A 34 19.67 2.08 4.35
CA GLU A 34 19.73 3.54 4.22
C GLU A 34 18.38 4.21 4.47
N SER A 35 17.31 3.68 3.87
CA SER A 35 15.95 4.19 4.08
C SER A 35 15.52 4.02 5.53
N TRP A 36 15.79 2.84 6.12
CA TRP A 36 15.55 2.59 7.54
C TRP A 36 16.25 3.61 8.44
N ASN A 37 17.56 3.81 8.25
CA ASN A 37 18.36 4.73 9.05
C ASN A 37 17.88 6.18 8.89
N SER A 38 17.50 6.59 7.68
CA SER A 38 16.98 7.92 7.40
C SER A 38 15.67 8.19 8.17
N PHE A 39 14.68 7.31 8.04
CA PHE A 39 13.38 7.47 8.66
C PHE A 39 13.42 7.35 10.18
N THR A 40 14.20 6.41 10.72
CA THR A 40 14.33 6.25 12.18
C THR A 40 15.10 7.40 12.81
N THR A 41 16.15 7.91 12.16
CA THR A 41 16.85 9.11 12.62
C THR A 41 15.95 10.34 12.57
N GLN A 42 15.17 10.50 11.49
CA GLN A 42 14.21 11.59 11.37
C GLN A 42 13.17 11.53 12.50
N ALA A 43 12.56 10.38 12.74
CA ALA A 43 11.58 10.21 13.82
C ALA A 43 12.18 10.50 15.20
N LYS A 44 13.41 10.01 15.43
CA LYS A 44 14.15 10.28 16.67
C LYS A 44 14.38 11.77 16.89
N ASN A 45 14.78 12.49 15.84
CA ASN A 45 15.01 13.94 15.91
C ASN A 45 13.71 14.72 16.11
N GLN A 46 12.59 14.22 15.60
CA GLN A 46 11.26 14.82 15.76
C GLN A 46 10.57 14.41 17.07
N GLY A 47 11.13 13.46 17.83
CA GLY A 47 10.48 12.88 19.00
C GLY A 47 9.21 12.09 18.67
N ALA A 48 9.07 11.61 17.44
CA ALA A 48 7.90 10.90 16.97
C ALA A 48 8.02 9.39 17.26
N PRO A 49 6.97 8.74 17.79
CA PRO A 49 6.94 7.28 17.92
C PRO A 49 7.00 6.61 16.54
N VAL A 50 7.64 5.43 16.48
CA VAL A 50 7.74 4.63 15.26
C VAL A 50 7.08 3.28 15.49
N ILE A 51 6.19 2.87 14.60
CA ILE A 51 5.60 1.54 14.57
C ILE A 51 6.02 0.85 13.27
N VAL A 52 6.52 -0.37 13.40
CA VAL A 52 7.03 -1.16 12.28
C VAL A 52 6.22 -2.43 12.13
N HIS A 53 5.68 -2.65 10.94
CA HIS A 53 5.02 -3.90 10.56
C HIS A 53 5.98 -4.76 9.72
N PHE A 54 6.46 -5.84 10.30
CA PHE A 54 7.22 -6.86 9.56
C PHE A 54 6.23 -7.80 8.86
N THR A 55 6.30 -7.85 7.54
CA THR A 55 5.38 -8.60 6.69
C THR A 55 6.10 -9.60 5.80
N ALA A 56 5.35 -10.58 5.34
CA ALA A 56 5.82 -11.59 4.39
C ALA A 56 4.62 -12.06 3.57
N SER A 57 4.83 -12.29 2.28
CA SER A 57 3.78 -12.75 1.37
C SER A 57 3.17 -14.10 1.77
N TRP A 58 3.98 -14.96 2.39
CA TRP A 58 3.58 -16.28 2.89
C TRP A 58 2.93 -16.25 4.28
N CYS A 59 2.90 -15.10 4.95
CA CYS A 59 2.29 -14.94 6.27
C CYS A 59 0.87 -14.38 6.14
N MET A 60 -0.13 -15.28 5.98
CA MET A 60 -1.53 -14.86 5.82
C MET A 60 -2.04 -13.93 6.94
N PRO A 61 -1.74 -14.14 8.24
CA PRO A 61 -2.13 -13.20 9.29
C PRO A 61 -1.54 -11.80 9.09
N SER A 62 -0.29 -11.70 8.63
CA SER A 62 0.37 -10.42 8.35
C SER A 62 -0.27 -9.69 7.16
N VAL A 63 -0.60 -10.42 6.10
CA VAL A 63 -1.32 -9.88 4.94
C VAL A 63 -2.72 -9.40 5.35
N ALA A 64 -3.43 -10.15 6.19
CA ALA A 64 -4.74 -9.77 6.71
C ALA A 64 -4.67 -8.53 7.63
N MET A 65 -3.54 -8.29 8.30
CA MET A 65 -3.34 -7.12 9.16
C MET A 65 -3.07 -5.82 8.39
N LYS A 66 -2.54 -5.91 7.15
CA LYS A 66 -2.21 -4.74 6.30
C LYS A 66 -3.28 -3.64 6.26
N PRO A 67 -4.57 -3.90 5.96
CA PRO A 67 -5.57 -2.84 5.93
C PRO A 67 -5.80 -2.17 7.29
N PHE A 68 -5.67 -2.89 8.39
CA PHE A 68 -5.77 -2.31 9.74
C PHE A 68 -4.59 -1.39 10.02
N PHE A 69 -3.38 -1.83 9.66
CA PHE A 69 -2.17 -1.04 9.79
C PHE A 69 -2.22 0.27 8.98
N GLU A 70 -2.73 0.21 7.74
CA GLU A 70 -2.91 1.40 6.90
C GLU A 70 -3.95 2.37 7.47
N ASN A 71 -5.05 1.86 8.05
CA ASN A 71 -6.05 2.69 8.72
C ASN A 71 -5.50 3.37 9.99
N LEU A 72 -4.69 2.66 10.78
CA LEU A 72 -3.99 3.25 11.92
C LEU A 72 -3.05 4.37 11.48
N ALA A 73 -2.29 4.13 10.40
CA ALA A 73 -1.41 5.13 9.83
C ALA A 73 -2.16 6.37 9.32
N LEU A 74 -3.43 6.25 8.93
CA LEU A 74 -4.30 7.37 8.54
C LEU A 74 -4.95 8.09 9.73
N THR A 75 -5.11 7.40 10.86
CA THR A 75 -5.71 7.97 12.08
C THR A 75 -4.68 8.70 12.92
N HIS A 76 -3.48 8.15 13.06
CA HIS A 76 -2.39 8.70 13.86
C HIS A 76 -1.37 9.40 12.95
N GLN A 77 -1.31 10.73 13.02
CA GLN A 77 -0.43 11.58 12.18
C GLN A 77 0.93 11.88 12.84
N ASP A 78 0.95 11.75 14.15
CA ASP A 78 2.06 11.95 15.06
C ASP A 78 2.98 10.73 15.15
N ILE A 79 2.57 9.59 14.60
CA ILE A 79 3.30 8.33 14.61
C ILE A 79 3.80 8.01 13.20
N LEU A 80 5.06 7.60 13.10
CA LEU A 80 5.66 7.11 11.87
C LEU A 80 5.35 5.61 11.69
N PHE A 81 4.67 5.26 10.59
CA PHE A 81 4.34 3.87 10.27
C PHE A 81 5.24 3.34 9.16
N LEU A 82 5.99 2.27 9.45
CA LEU A 82 6.88 1.61 8.51
C LEU A 82 6.40 0.19 8.23
N VAL A 83 6.57 -0.28 7.00
CA VAL A 83 6.38 -1.69 6.64
C VAL A 83 7.67 -2.24 6.05
N VAL A 84 8.08 -3.42 6.53
CA VAL A 84 9.29 -4.11 6.11
C VAL A 84 8.87 -5.49 5.62
N ASP A 85 9.15 -5.80 4.35
CA ASP A 85 8.98 -7.16 3.85
C ASP A 85 10.25 -7.97 4.15
N VAL A 86 10.09 -9.03 4.95
CA VAL A 86 11.21 -9.87 5.42
C VAL A 86 11.83 -10.70 4.30
N ASP A 87 11.11 -10.94 3.19
CA ASP A 87 11.62 -11.66 2.03
C ASP A 87 12.44 -10.72 1.11
N GLU A 88 12.10 -9.42 1.11
CA GLU A 88 12.77 -8.41 0.27
C GLU A 88 14.04 -7.84 0.92
N VAL A 89 14.05 -7.68 2.25
CA VAL A 89 15.21 -7.15 2.99
C VAL A 89 16.18 -8.28 3.31
N LYS A 90 17.16 -8.48 2.42
CA LYS A 90 18.25 -9.45 2.64
C LYS A 90 19.42 -8.78 3.34
N VAL A 91 19.72 -9.21 4.56
CA VAL A 91 20.99 -8.90 5.22
C VAL A 91 22.04 -9.79 4.56
N ILE A 92 22.98 -9.17 3.83
CA ILE A 92 24.12 -9.90 3.25
C ILE A 92 25.06 -10.23 4.43
N TYR A 93 25.26 -11.52 4.67
CA TYR A 93 26.16 -12.05 5.69
C TYR A 93 27.61 -12.14 5.19
#